data_AF-A0A9D5UZM0-F1
#
_entry.id   AF-A0A9D5UZM0-F1
#
_cell.length_a   1.000
_cell.length_b   1.000
_cell.length_c   1.000
_cell.angle_alpha   90.00
_cell.angle_beta   90.00
_cell.angle_gamma   90.00
#
_symmetry.space_group_name_H-M   'P 1'
#
loop_
_entity.id
_entity.type
_entity.pdbx_description
1 polymer ?
#
loop_
_entity_poly.entity_id
_entity_poly.type
_entity_poly.pdbx_seq_one_letter_code
_entity_poly.pdbx_strand_id
1 'polypeptide(L)'
;MSAAIPFDTLAFVRELESAGVPSAQAEAQAKALSSVLQKVEDSRLQEVATKGDVLRLERDIKELEANLKRDIKELELRMVIKLGAMFLAAFGLLRLWPIPVQYVPPAPSAQEMRLPAVPPAPPVVSPSPR
;
A
#
# COMPACT_ATOMS: atom_id res chain seq x y z
N MET A 1 15.29 -1.27 35.21
CA MET A 1 14.84 -0.27 36.20
C MET A 1 16.11 0.36 36.76
N SER A 2 16.45 1.60 36.35
CA SER A 2 17.56 2.32 36.98
C SER A 2 17.06 2.88 38.31
N ALA A 3 17.60 2.37 39.41
CA ALA A 3 17.36 2.95 40.73
C ALA A 3 18.14 4.26 40.82
N ALA A 4 17.44 5.36 41.12
CA ALA A 4 18.09 6.61 41.50
C ALA A 4 18.77 6.38 42.87
N ILE A 5 20.07 6.65 42.96
CA ILE A 5 20.82 6.53 44.21
C ILE A 5 20.76 7.92 44.86
N PRO A 6 20.04 8.09 45.99
CA PRO A 6 19.92 9.41 46.62
C PRO A 6 21.28 9.90 47.11
N PHE A 7 21.64 11.13 46.73
CA PHE A 7 22.87 11.77 47.20
C PHE A 7 22.64 12.46 48.55
N ASP A 8 23.17 11.88 49.62
CA ASP A 8 23.12 12.47 50.97
C ASP A 8 24.19 13.56 51.11
N THR A 9 23.74 14.81 50.95
CA THR A 9 24.60 15.99 51.03
C THR A 9 25.18 16.16 52.43
N LEU A 10 24.45 15.80 53.49
CA LEU A 10 24.90 15.97 54.88
C LEU A 10 25.97 14.94 55.24
N ALA A 11 25.78 13.69 54.86
CA ALA A 11 26.79 12.65 55.02
C ALA A 11 28.08 13.02 54.27
N PHE A 12 27.95 13.55 53.05
CA PHE A 12 29.10 14.00 52.26
C PHE A 12 29.84 15.20 52.89
N VAL A 13 29.13 16.18 53.46
CA VAL A 13 29.76 17.28 54.21
C VAL A 13 30.55 16.74 55.40
N ARG A 14 29.97 15.82 56.18
CA ARG A 14 30.64 15.21 57.34
C ARG A 14 31.89 14.42 56.96
N GLU A 15 31.87 13.74 55.82
CA GLU A 15 33.03 13.04 55.26
C GLU A 15 34.14 14.02 54.88
N LEU A 16 33.80 15.16 54.27
CA LEU A 16 34.77 16.20 53.93
C LEU A 16 35.36 16.86 55.19
N GLU A 17 34.54 17.14 56.19
CA GLU A 17 35.00 17.71 57.47
C GLU A 17 35.92 16.74 58.22
N SER A 18 35.63 15.44 58.24
CA SER A 18 36.49 14.43 58.86
C SER A 18 37.82 14.26 58.12
N ALA A 19 37.84 14.53 56.81
CA ALA A 19 39.05 14.60 55.99
C ALA A 19 39.83 15.92 56.14
N GLY A 20 39.38 16.84 57.00
CA GLY A 20 40.06 18.10 57.30
C GLY A 20 39.68 19.28 56.38
N VAL A 21 38.62 19.16 55.58
CA VAL A 21 38.09 20.27 54.78
C VAL A 21 37.33 21.24 55.69
N PRO A 22 37.57 22.56 55.58
CA PRO A 22 36.79 23.55 56.33
C PRO A 22 35.29 23.46 56.02
N SER A 23 34.44 23.53 57.05
CA SER A 23 32.98 23.37 56.93
C SER A 23 32.34 24.18 55.80
N ALA A 24 32.69 25.46 55.67
CA ALA A 24 32.18 26.32 54.58
C ALA A 24 32.55 25.80 53.17
N GLN A 25 33.72 25.19 53.02
CA GLN A 25 34.16 24.61 51.75
C GLN A 25 33.55 23.22 51.52
N ALA A 26 33.32 22.46 52.58
CA ALA A 26 32.64 21.17 52.53
C ALA A 26 31.17 21.33 52.07
N GLU A 27 30.44 22.28 52.67
CA GLU A 27 29.08 22.62 52.26
C GLU A 27 29.00 23.12 50.81
N ALA A 28 29.93 24.01 50.42
CA ALA A 28 29.97 24.53 49.05
C ALA A 28 30.20 23.40 48.02
N GLN A 29 31.10 22.46 48.30
CA GLN A 29 31.36 21.31 47.44
C GLN A 29 30.17 20.36 47.38
N ALA A 30 29.56 20.05 48.52
CA ALA A 30 28.40 19.18 48.60
C ALA A 30 27.21 19.75 47.80
N LYS A 31 26.98 21.06 47.92
CA LYS A 31 25.92 21.77 47.21
C LYS A 31 26.18 21.85 45.70
N ALA A 32 27.42 22.10 45.30
CA ALA A 32 27.80 22.09 43.88
C ALA A 32 27.61 20.70 43.25
N LEU A 33 28.06 19.65 43.95
CA LEU A 33 27.93 18.27 43.48
C LEU A 33 26.47 17.83 43.41
N SER A 34 25.67 18.13 44.43
CA SER A 34 24.22 17.88 44.45
C SER A 34 23.51 18.55 43.26
N SER A 35 23.84 19.82 42.96
CA SER A 35 23.24 20.53 41.81
C SER A 35 23.58 19.88 40.47
N VAL A 36 24.81 19.40 40.29
CA VAL A 36 25.21 18.71 39.05
C VAL A 36 24.52 17.36 38.94
N LEU A 37 24.46 16.58 40.03
CA LEU A 37 23.79 15.28 40.06
C LEU A 37 22.30 15.42 39.73
N GLN A 38 21.61 16.40 40.31
CA GLN A 38 20.20 16.66 40.02
C GLN A 38 19.97 16.98 38.53
N LYS A 39 20.81 17.83 37.93
CA LYS A 39 20.72 18.15 36.49
C LYS A 39 20.97 16.93 35.58
N VAL A 40 21.90 16.07 35.97
CA VAL A 40 22.20 14.83 35.22
C VAL A 40 21.06 13.83 35.35
N GLU A 41 20.44 13.71 36.53
CA GLU A 41 19.27 12.87 36.74
C GLU A 41 18.08 13.37 35.92
N ASP A 42 17.76 14.66 35.96
CA ASP A 42 16.69 15.26 35.16
C ASP A 42 16.90 15.00 33.66
N SER A 43 18.13 15.17 33.18
CA SER A 43 18.48 14.91 31.78
C SER A 43 18.33 13.43 31.42
N ARG A 44 18.77 12.53 32.31
CA ARG A 44 18.61 11.08 32.12
C ARG A 44 17.15 10.66 32.12
N LEU A 45 16.33 11.20 33.01
CA LEU A 45 14.90 10.92 33.07
C LEU A 45 14.19 11.38 31.79
N GLN A 46 14.54 12.56 31.27
CA GLN A 46 14.03 13.03 29.97
C GLN A 46 14.45 12.15 28.80
N GLU A 47 15.71 11.72 28.77
CA GLU A 47 16.21 10.83 27.71
C GLU A 47 15.52 9.46 27.74
N VAL A 48 15.30 8.91 28.95
CA VAL A 48 14.60 7.63 29.14
C VAL A 48 13.13 7.75 28.76
N ALA A 49 12.45 8.85 29.14
CA ALA A 49 11.09 9.12 28.71
C ALA A 49 11.00 9.18 27.17
N THR A 50 11.89 9.96 26.54
CA THR A 50 11.95 10.10 25.08
C THR A 50 12.19 8.77 24.37
N LYS A 51 13.16 7.96 24.84
CA LYS A 51 13.44 6.63 24.28
C LYS A 51 12.27 5.67 24.47
N GLY A 52 11.60 5.73 25.63
CA GLY A 52 10.40 4.95 25.91
C GLY A 52 9.26 5.29 24.95
N ASP A 53 9.05 6.58 24.71
CA ASP A 53 8.01 7.08 23.80
C ASP A 53 8.30 6.67 22.35
N VAL A 54 9.56 6.73 21.90
CA VAL A 54 9.96 6.25 20.56
C VAL A 54 9.69 4.75 20.40
N LEU A 55 10.07 3.93 21.38
CA LEU A 55 9.80 2.49 21.35
C LEU A 55 8.30 2.15 21.34
N ARG A 56 7.49 2.97 22.03
CA ARG A 56 6.03 2.86 22.00
C ARG A 56 5.51 3.21 20.61
N LEU A 57 5.98 4.31 20.02
CA LEU A 57 5.57 4.76 18.68
C LEU A 57 5.93 3.73 17.61
N GLU A 58 7.13 3.13 17.68
CA GLU A 58 7.54 2.06 16.76
C GLU A 58 6.62 0.84 16.84
N ARG A 59 6.15 0.50 18.05
CA ARG A 59 5.21 -0.61 18.25
C ARG A 59 3.85 -0.27 17.65
N ASP A 60 3.33 0.91 17.92
CA ASP A 60 2.04 1.38 17.41
C ASP A 60 2.04 1.42 15.88
N ILE A 61 3.14 1.88 15.26
CA ILE A 61 3.32 1.86 13.79
C ILE A 61 3.30 0.43 13.25
N LYS A 62 4.06 -0.49 13.85
CA LYS A 62 4.08 -1.90 13.41
C LYS A 62 2.69 -2.56 13.53
N GLU A 63 1.95 -2.22 14.57
CA GLU A 63 0.58 -2.71 14.75
C GLU A 63 -0.36 -2.14 13.68
N LEU A 64 -0.28 -0.83 13.38
CA LEU A 64 -1.04 -0.21 12.30
C LEU A 64 -0.71 -0.82 10.94
N GLU A 65 0.57 -1.03 10.63
CA GLU A 65 1.00 -1.68 9.39
C GLU A 65 0.43 -3.10 9.27
N ALA A 66 0.45 -3.87 10.36
CA ALA A 66 -0.12 -5.21 10.39
C ALA A 66 -1.65 -5.21 10.20
N ASN A 67 -2.35 -4.25 10.79
CA ASN A 67 -3.79 -4.06 10.62
C ASN A 67 -4.12 -3.69 9.17
N LEU A 68 -3.46 -2.67 8.62
CA LEU A 68 -3.65 -2.25 7.23
C LEU A 68 -3.37 -3.37 6.23
N LYS A 69 -2.30 -4.14 6.45
CA LYS A 69 -1.95 -5.28 5.59
C LYS A 69 -3.01 -6.39 5.65
N ARG A 70 -3.64 -6.60 6.81
CA ARG A 70 -4.76 -7.54 6.93
C ARG A 70 -6.00 -7.01 6.21
N ASP A 71 -6.36 -5.75 6.43
CA ASP A 71 -7.53 -5.12 5.84
C ASP A 71 -7.43 -5.08 4.30
N ILE A 72 -6.25 -4.77 3.76
CA ILE A 72 -6.00 -4.80 2.31
C ILE A 72 -6.19 -6.20 1.75
N LYS A 73 -5.63 -7.24 2.41
CA LYS A 73 -5.80 -8.63 1.96
C LYS A 73 -7.25 -9.09 2.02
N GLU A 74 -7.98 -8.70 3.07
CA GLU A 74 -9.39 -9.02 3.20
C GLU A 74 -10.21 -8.34 2.09
N LEU A 75 -9.92 -7.07 1.81
CA LEU A 75 -10.57 -6.32 0.74
C LEU A 75 -10.26 -6.91 -0.64
N GLU A 76 -9.01 -7.27 -0.89
CA GLU A 76 -8.58 -7.95 -2.12
C GLU A 76 -9.34 -9.26 -2.32
N LEU A 77 -9.41 -10.10 -1.28
CA LEU A 77 -10.16 -11.37 -1.34
C LEU A 77 -11.66 -11.12 -1.60
N ARG A 78 -12.28 -10.19 -0.87
CA ARG A 78 -13.70 -9.84 -1.06
C ARG A 78 -13.96 -9.31 -2.47
N MET A 79 -13.06 -8.50 -3.03
CA MET A 79 -13.16 -7.99 -4.39
C MET A 79 -13.00 -9.10 -5.42
N VAL A 80 -12.00 -9.98 -5.28
CA VAL A 80 -11.78 -11.12 -6.18
C VAL A 80 -13.00 -12.03 -6.20
N ILE A 81 -13.60 -12.33 -5.03
CA ILE A 81 -14.82 -13.15 -4.95
C ILE A 81 -16.00 -12.44 -5.63
N LYS A 82 -16.23 -11.15 -5.33
CA LYS A 82 -17.35 -10.38 -5.93
C LYS A 82 -17.20 -10.27 -7.44
N LEU A 83 -16.01 -9.90 -7.92
CA LEU A 83 -15.71 -9.79 -9.35
C LEU A 83 -15.83 -11.15 -10.04
N GLY A 84 -15.25 -12.21 -9.46
CA GLY A 84 -15.37 -13.57 -9.98
C GLY A 84 -16.83 -14.02 -10.10
N ALA A 85 -17.65 -13.76 -9.09
CA ALA A 85 -19.08 -14.04 -9.14
C ALA A 85 -19.82 -13.25 -10.24
N MET A 86 -19.50 -11.95 -10.41
CA MET A 86 -20.06 -11.13 -11.49
C MET A 86 -19.64 -11.63 -12.88
N PHE A 87 -18.37 -12.01 -13.05
CA PHE A 87 -17.89 -12.60 -14.31
C PHE A 87 -18.63 -13.90 -14.63
N LEU A 88 -18.74 -14.82 -13.67
CA LEU A 88 -19.48 -16.07 -13.86
C LEU A 88 -20.95 -15.82 -14.22
N ALA A 89 -21.61 -14.86 -13.58
CA ALA A 89 -22.97 -14.46 -13.90
C ALA A 89 -23.10 -13.90 -15.33
N ALA A 90 -22.18 -13.00 -15.73
CA ALA A 90 -22.16 -12.41 -17.06
C ALA A 90 -21.88 -13.46 -18.16
N PHE A 91 -20.94 -14.37 -17.94
CA PHE A 91 -20.66 -15.47 -18.87
C PHE A 91 -21.84 -16.45 -18.97
N GLY A 92 -22.53 -16.75 -17.87
CA GLY A 92 -23.75 -17.56 -17.89
C GLY A 92 -24.84 -16.95 -18.76
N LEU A 93 -25.05 -15.63 -18.67
CA LEU A 93 -25.99 -14.90 -19.52
C LEU A 93 -25.58 -14.90 -20.99
N LEU A 94 -24.28 -14.69 -21.29
CA LEU A 94 -23.77 -14.68 -22.67
C LEU A 94 -23.88 -16.06 -23.34
N ARG A 95 -23.58 -17.14 -22.61
CA ARG A 95 -23.68 -18.53 -23.09
C ARG A 95 -25.11 -18.93 -23.46
N LEU A 96 -26.09 -18.35 -22.77
CA LEU A 96 -27.52 -18.59 -22.98
C LEU A 96 -28.07 -17.82 -24.20
N TRP A 97 -27.33 -16.86 -24.75
CA TRP A 97 -27.77 -16.13 -25.94
C TRP A 97 -27.67 -17.04 -27.19
N PRO A 98 -28.79 -17.33 -27.88
CA PRO A 98 -28.74 -18.05 -29.15
C PRO A 98 -28.12 -17.13 -30.19
N ILE A 99 -26.89 -17.41 -30.62
CA ILE A 99 -26.30 -16.74 -31.78
C ILE A 99 -27.14 -17.17 -32.99
N PRO A 100 -27.88 -16.27 -33.65
CA PRO A 100 -28.50 -16.62 -34.92
C PRO A 100 -27.36 -16.75 -35.92
N VAL A 101 -26.96 -17.98 -36.23
CA VAL A 101 -26.08 -18.25 -37.36
C VAL A 101 -26.89 -17.88 -38.60
N GLN A 102 -26.79 -16.63 -39.06
CA GLN A 102 -27.37 -16.24 -40.33
C GLN A 102 -26.68 -17.06 -41.41
N TYR A 103 -27.44 -17.97 -42.01
CA TYR A 103 -27.02 -18.73 -43.17
C TYR A 103 -26.77 -17.75 -44.32
N VAL A 104 -25.50 -17.48 -44.61
CA VAL A 104 -25.09 -16.79 -45.83
C VAL A 104 -25.06 -17.87 -46.92
N PRO A 105 -25.95 -17.84 -47.92
CA PRO A 105 -25.94 -18.83 -48.99
C PRO A 105 -24.61 -18.75 -49.77
N PRO A 106 -24.02 -19.89 -50.17
CA PRO A 106 -22.83 -19.89 -51.01
C PRO A 106 -23.14 -19.21 -52.35
N ALA A 107 -22.22 -18.38 -52.83
CA ALA A 107 -22.36 -17.68 -54.10
C ALA A 107 -22.60 -18.69 -55.26
N PRO A 108 -23.48 -18.38 -56.24
CA PRO A 108 -23.75 -19.26 -57.36
C PRO A 108 -22.46 -19.52 -58.14
N SER A 109 -22.21 -20.80 -58.45
CA SER A 109 -21.01 -21.21 -59.18
C SER A 109 -20.98 -20.60 -60.59
N ALA A 110 -19.78 -20.30 -61.11
CA ALA A 110 -19.57 -19.63 -62.40
C ALA A 110 -20.24 -20.31 -63.62
N GLN A 111 -20.75 -21.53 -63.48
CA GLN A 111 -21.52 -22.20 -64.54
C GLN A 111 -22.90 -21.59 -64.80
N GLU A 112 -23.54 -20.97 -63.80
CA GLU A 112 -24.85 -20.30 -64.00
C GLU A 112 -24.72 -18.92 -64.65
N MET A 113 -23.52 -18.34 -64.70
CA MET A 113 -23.26 -17.02 -65.28
C MET A 113 -22.92 -17.09 -66.79
N ARG A 114 -23.15 -18.23 -67.44
CA ARG A 114 -22.96 -18.40 -68.88
C ARG A 114 -24.13 -17.76 -69.62
N LEU A 115 -23.91 -16.53 -70.10
CA LEU A 115 -24.86 -15.74 -70.89
C LEU A 115 -25.49 -16.58 -72.03
N PRO A 116 -26.81 -16.45 -72.31
CA PRO A 116 -27.42 -17.13 -73.45
C PRO A 116 -26.77 -16.66 -74.75
N ALA A 117 -26.50 -17.60 -75.67
CA ALA A 117 -25.84 -17.33 -76.94
C ALA A 117 -26.58 -16.22 -77.72
N VAL A 118 -25.84 -15.19 -78.12
CA VAL A 118 -26.34 -14.12 -78.99
C VAL A 118 -26.74 -14.75 -80.33
N PRO A 119 -28.00 -14.65 -80.77
CA PRO A 119 -28.41 -15.16 -82.08
C PRO A 119 -27.71 -14.36 -83.20
N PRO A 120 -27.36 -15.00 -84.34
CA PRO A 120 -26.66 -14.30 -85.42
C PRO A 120 -27.53 -13.18 -86.01
N ALA A 121 -26.92 -12.02 -86.26
CA ALA A 121 -27.59 -10.83 -86.76
C ALA A 121 -28.24 -11.07 -88.14
N PRO A 122 -29.45 -10.52 -88.41
CA PRO A 122 -30.10 -10.65 -89.70
C PRO A 122 -29.33 -9.89 -90.80
N PRO A 123 -29.36 -10.36 -92.07
CA PRO A 123 -28.61 -9.76 -93.15
C PRO A 123 -29.10 -8.35 -93.48
N VAL A 124 -28.16 -7.40 -93.55
CA VAL A 124 -28.41 -6.01 -93.93
C VAL A 124 -28.80 -5.96 -95.41
N VAL A 125 -30.05 -5.60 -95.70
CA VAL A 125 -30.49 -5.31 -97.07
C VAL A 125 -30.15 -3.86 -97.40
N SER A 126 -29.15 -3.65 -98.25
CA SER A 126 -28.81 -2.33 -98.78
C SER A 126 -29.93 -1.80 -99.69
N PRO A 127 -30.31 -0.52 -99.61
CA PRO A 127 -31.33 0.05 -100.48
C PRO A 127 -30.78 0.18 -101.90
N SER A 128 -31.50 -0.36 -102.89
CA SER A 128 -31.20 -0.22 -104.31
C SER A 128 -31.71 1.14 -104.82
N PRO A 129 -30.93 1.90 -105.61
CA PRO A 129 -31.30 3.23 -106.05
C PRO A 129 -32.18 3.17 -107.31
N ARG A 130 -33.29 3.92 -107.31
CA ARG A 130 -33.94 4.45 -108.51
C ARG A 130 -34.81 5.64 -108.16
#